data_AF-A0A2D8G733-F1
#
_entry.id   AF-A0A2D8G733-F1
#
_cell.length_a   1.000
_cell.length_b   1.000
_cell.length_c   1.000
_cell.angle_alpha   90.00
_cell.angle_beta   90.00
_cell.angle_gamma   90.00
#
_symmetry.space_group_name_H-M   'P 1'
#
loop_
_entity.id
_entity.type
_entity.pdbx_description
1 polymer ?
#
loop_
_entity_poly.entity_id
_entity_poly.type
_entity_poly.pdbx_seq_one_letter_code
_entity_poly.pdbx_strand_id
1 'polypeptide(L)'
;MSECCGATTWSTDEAHVWGSCGWSMPGMEVKVFKVDDRDMNKKTECPRAKDITKASEEEQGEICFRGRHIMAGYMANPDLGKDHVKYIEDKVAAAIDADGWLHSGDKGCMDARGMVKITGRYKELIIGAGGENIAPVPIEDNIKKLHPGISNIMMVGDKRKFNVALITLKTKGATGEFPGTDELDGAASNYIKGVTSLRAAMKSKEWIESIKQAIVDTNKDGDVCISRASHIQKFTILPQDFSVTTGELTPTLKLKRGVVDKKHKAFIDKMYQSRELYIPYE
;
A
#
# COMPACT_ATOMS: atom_id res chain seq x y z
N MET A 1 9.46 10.12 12.11
CA MET A 1 9.63 9.65 13.50
C MET A 1 9.13 8.23 13.54
N SER A 2 9.83 7.34 14.25
CA SER A 2 9.36 5.97 14.45
C SER A 2 8.51 5.96 15.72
N GLU A 3 7.28 5.45 15.67
CA GLU A 3 6.44 5.30 16.87
C GLU A 3 6.91 4.13 17.77
N CYS A 4 7.77 3.25 17.25
CA CYS A 4 8.39 2.15 17.97
C CYS A 4 9.93 2.28 17.95
N CYS A 5 10.57 2.04 19.09
CA CYS A 5 12.02 1.97 19.25
C CYS A 5 12.45 0.53 19.51
N GLY A 6 12.91 -0.18 18.47
CA GLY A 6 13.38 -1.57 18.57
C GLY A 6 12.43 -2.58 17.93
N ALA A 7 12.79 -3.86 18.01
CA ALA A 7 11.98 -4.94 17.44
C ALA A 7 10.77 -5.25 18.32
N THR A 8 9.60 -5.42 17.69
CA THR A 8 8.36 -5.81 18.36
C THR A 8 8.07 -7.29 18.18
N THR A 9 8.34 -7.79 16.96
CA THR A 9 8.15 -9.18 16.60
C THR A 9 9.43 -9.77 16.00
N TRP A 10 9.59 -11.10 16.09
CA TRP A 10 10.74 -11.80 15.53
C TRP A 10 10.31 -13.18 14.99
N SER A 11 10.96 -13.66 13.92
CA SER A 11 10.82 -15.02 13.39
C SER A 11 12.13 -15.81 13.55
N THR A 12 12.08 -17.06 14.00
CA THR A 12 13.26 -17.92 14.14
C THR A 12 13.32 -18.91 12.99
N ASP A 13 14.50 -19.45 12.69
CA ASP A 13 14.65 -20.45 11.62
C ASP A 13 13.78 -21.69 11.89
N GLU A 14 13.71 -22.11 13.16
CA GLU A 14 12.95 -23.27 13.62
C GLU A 14 11.44 -23.09 13.58
N ALA A 15 10.94 -21.85 13.60
CA ALA A 15 9.55 -21.58 13.32
C ALA A 15 9.37 -20.21 12.66
N HIS A 16 9.09 -20.26 11.36
CA HIS A 16 8.71 -19.11 10.58
C HIS A 16 7.58 -19.50 9.65
N VAL A 17 6.70 -18.53 9.37
CA VAL A 17 5.70 -18.66 8.33
C VAL A 17 6.01 -17.61 7.28
N TRP A 18 6.10 -18.02 6.03
CA TRP A 18 6.39 -17.10 4.95
C TRP A 18 5.35 -15.97 4.91
N GLY A 19 5.83 -14.73 4.81
CA GLY A 19 4.99 -13.53 4.81
C GLY A 19 4.42 -13.11 6.17
N SER A 20 4.74 -13.81 7.26
CA SER A 20 4.43 -13.35 8.62
C SER A 20 5.51 -12.42 9.17
N CYS A 21 5.14 -11.62 10.17
CA CYS A 21 6.02 -10.75 10.94
C CYS A 21 6.65 -11.44 12.16
N GLY A 22 6.34 -12.72 12.40
CA GLY A 22 6.81 -13.46 13.57
C GLY A 22 5.90 -13.32 14.79
N TRP A 23 6.43 -13.70 15.96
CA TRP A 23 5.73 -13.57 17.25
C TRP A 23 6.16 -12.32 18.00
N SER A 24 5.31 -11.89 18.94
CA SER A 24 5.68 -10.87 19.92
C SER A 24 6.92 -11.27 20.72
N MET A 25 7.89 -10.37 20.83
CA MET A 25 9.05 -10.57 21.70
C MET A 25 8.65 -10.58 23.20
N PRO A 26 9.39 -11.28 24.06
CA PRO A 26 9.14 -11.25 25.51
C PRO A 26 9.10 -9.82 26.07
N GLY A 27 8.08 -9.53 26.88
CA GLY A 27 7.86 -8.21 27.47
C GLY A 27 7.19 -7.20 26.54
N MET A 28 6.88 -7.59 25.30
CA MET A 28 6.08 -6.82 24.35
C MET A 28 4.74 -7.52 24.14
N GLU A 29 3.69 -6.72 23.99
CA GLU A 29 2.36 -7.22 23.72
C GLU A 29 1.94 -6.77 22.33
N VAL A 30 1.43 -7.73 21.57
CA VAL A 30 0.88 -7.50 20.24
C VAL A 30 -0.50 -8.12 20.22
N LYS A 31 -1.49 -7.36 19.78
CA LYS A 31 -2.88 -7.81 19.64
C LYS A 31 -3.47 -7.30 18.34
N VAL A 32 -4.52 -7.96 17.90
CA VAL A 32 -5.29 -7.55 16.72
C VAL A 32 -6.68 -7.17 17.20
N PHE A 33 -7.10 -5.94 16.93
CA PHE A 33 -8.36 -5.39 17.43
C PHE A 33 -9.29 -4.96 16.29
N LYS A 34 -10.58 -5.26 16.42
CA LYS A 34 -11.63 -4.46 15.78
C LYS A 34 -11.79 -3.17 16.56
N VAL A 35 -11.40 -2.06 15.96
CA VAL A 35 -11.47 -0.72 16.57
C VAL A 35 -12.70 0.00 16.01
N ASP A 36 -13.47 0.66 16.88
CA ASP A 36 -14.61 1.47 16.47
C ASP A 36 -14.15 2.74 15.73
N ASP A 37 -14.81 3.07 14.62
CA ASP A 37 -14.45 4.20 13.77
C ASP A 37 -14.60 5.57 14.45
N ARG A 38 -15.39 5.67 15.52
CA ARG A 38 -15.70 6.93 16.23
C ARG A 38 -14.97 7.06 17.56
N ASP A 39 -14.58 5.94 18.17
CA ASP A 39 -13.91 5.91 19.47
C ASP A 39 -12.91 4.76 19.55
N MET A 40 -11.63 5.07 19.38
CA MET A 40 -10.57 4.06 19.39
C MET A 40 -10.45 3.29 20.71
N ASN A 41 -10.94 3.86 21.82
CA ASN A 41 -10.93 3.19 23.12
C ASN A 41 -11.96 2.04 23.15
N LYS A 42 -12.95 2.05 22.26
CA LYS A 42 -13.90 0.95 22.05
C LYS A 42 -13.33 0.00 21.01
N LYS A 43 -12.75 -1.08 21.50
CA LYS A 43 -12.11 -2.10 20.68
C LYS A 43 -12.36 -3.51 21.22
N THR A 44 -12.42 -4.49 20.34
CA THR A 44 -12.59 -5.92 20.69
C THR A 44 -11.48 -6.72 20.04
N GLU A 45 -10.84 -7.63 20.79
CA GLU A 45 -9.78 -8.48 20.23
C GLU A 45 -10.37 -9.44 19.18
N CYS A 46 -9.75 -9.50 18.02
CA CYS A 46 -10.15 -10.41 16.95
C CYS A 46 -9.87 -11.87 17.36
N PRO A 47 -10.71 -12.83 16.94
CA PRO A 47 -10.39 -14.25 17.08
C PRO A 47 -9.09 -14.58 16.34
N ARG A 48 -8.40 -15.62 16.82
CA ARG A 48 -7.19 -16.12 16.14
C ARG A 48 -7.57 -16.73 14.80
N ALA A 49 -6.81 -16.39 13.76
CA ALA A 49 -6.98 -16.94 12.43
C ALA A 49 -6.67 -18.44 12.43
N LYS A 50 -7.58 -19.24 11.88
CA LYS A 50 -7.35 -20.69 11.67
C LYS A 50 -6.26 -20.93 10.64
N ASP A 51 -6.25 -20.11 9.59
CA ASP A 51 -5.23 -20.09 8.55
C ASP A 51 -4.75 -18.65 8.37
N ILE A 52 -3.49 -18.38 8.75
CA ILE A 52 -2.89 -17.05 8.65
C ILE A 52 -2.77 -16.56 7.20
N THR A 53 -2.81 -17.47 6.22
CA THR A 53 -2.76 -17.10 4.81
C THR A 53 -4.11 -16.69 4.25
N LYS A 54 -5.21 -17.20 4.84
CA LYS A 54 -6.59 -17.04 4.38
C LYS A 54 -7.53 -16.64 5.51
N ALA A 55 -7.09 -15.68 6.34
CA ALA A 55 -7.88 -15.19 7.46
C ALA A 55 -9.17 -14.50 6.99
N SER A 56 -10.29 -14.79 7.63
CA SER A 56 -11.57 -14.13 7.33
C SER A 56 -11.54 -12.65 7.73
N GLU A 57 -12.55 -11.88 7.30
CA GLU A 57 -12.68 -10.50 7.75
C GLU A 57 -12.95 -10.39 9.26
N GLU A 58 -13.60 -11.37 9.90
CA GLU A 58 -13.78 -11.34 11.36
C GLU A 58 -12.47 -11.58 12.12
N GLU A 59 -11.57 -12.37 11.56
CA GLU A 59 -10.25 -12.71 12.13
C GLU A 59 -9.20 -11.60 11.90
N GLN A 60 -9.56 -10.54 11.16
CA GLN A 60 -8.67 -9.43 10.82
C GLN A 60 -9.05 -8.14 11.55
N GLY A 61 -8.06 -7.35 11.94
CA GLY A 61 -8.25 -6.06 12.61
C GLY A 61 -6.99 -5.23 12.57
N GLU A 62 -6.94 -4.16 13.35
CA GLU A 62 -5.75 -3.35 13.53
C GLU A 62 -4.75 -4.04 14.45
N ILE A 63 -3.52 -4.18 13.98
CA ILE A 63 -2.41 -4.66 14.81
C ILE A 63 -2.01 -3.52 15.75
N CYS A 64 -2.12 -3.75 17.05
CA CYS A 64 -1.76 -2.77 18.07
C CYS A 64 -0.65 -3.30 18.96
N PHE A 65 0.20 -2.39 19.43
CA PHE A 65 1.40 -2.71 20.19
C PHE A 65 1.37 -2.07 21.56
N ARG A 66 1.90 -2.76 22.57
CA ARG A 66 2.07 -2.21 23.91
C ARG A 66 3.37 -2.73 24.53
N GLY A 67 4.09 -1.85 25.22
CA GLY A 67 5.34 -2.20 25.89
C GLY A 67 6.32 -1.04 25.97
N ARG A 68 7.49 -1.28 26.58
CA ARG A 68 8.50 -0.24 26.85
C ARG A 68 9.16 0.36 25.59
N HIS A 69 9.01 -0.30 24.46
CA HIS A 69 9.57 0.12 23.17
C HIS A 69 8.71 1.16 22.44
N ILE A 70 7.48 1.42 22.91
CA ILE A 70 6.58 2.41 22.33
C ILE A 70 7.05 3.82 22.74
N MET A 71 6.98 4.77 21.80
CA MET A 71 7.28 6.17 22.08
C MET A 71 6.42 6.73 23.22
N ALA A 72 6.91 7.74 23.93
CA ALA A 72 6.10 8.46 24.92
C ALA A 72 5.04 9.38 24.28
N GLY A 73 5.24 9.76 23.02
CA GLY A 73 4.37 10.68 22.28
C GLY A 73 5.14 11.48 21.24
N TYR A 74 4.45 12.39 20.56
CA TYR A 74 5.03 13.31 19.60
C TYR A 74 5.52 14.58 20.32
N MET A 75 6.66 15.11 19.88
CA MET A 75 7.24 16.32 20.47
C MET A 75 6.49 17.55 19.96
N ALA A 76 5.88 18.31 20.87
CA ALA A 76 5.31 19.62 20.57
C ALA A 76 6.39 20.71 20.58
N ASN A 77 6.19 21.77 19.80
CA ASN A 77 6.96 23.01 19.89
C ASN A 77 6.12 24.11 20.57
N PRO A 78 6.34 24.41 21.86
CA PRO A 78 5.57 25.42 22.59
C PRO A 78 5.63 26.82 21.97
N ASP A 79 6.71 27.15 21.24
CA ASP A 79 6.88 28.46 20.59
C ASP A 79 5.86 28.69 19.46
N LEU A 80 5.25 27.61 18.94
CA LEU A 80 4.16 27.69 17.95
C LEU A 80 2.78 27.93 18.58
N GLY A 81 2.72 28.13 19.90
CA GLY A 81 1.51 28.50 20.62
C GLY A 81 0.67 27.33 21.14
N LYS A 82 -0.37 27.67 21.92
CA LYS A 82 -1.22 26.68 22.62
C LYS A 82 -1.99 25.76 21.68
N ASP A 83 -2.42 26.27 20.53
CA ASP A 83 -3.15 25.48 19.53
C ASP A 83 -2.26 24.39 18.93
N HIS A 84 -0.96 24.66 18.74
CA HIS A 84 -0.01 23.65 18.29
C HIS A 84 0.19 22.56 19.35
N VAL A 85 0.37 22.95 20.62
CA VAL A 85 0.50 21.99 21.73
C VAL A 85 -0.72 21.09 21.81
N LYS A 86 -1.92 21.68 21.81
CA LYS A 86 -3.19 20.93 21.83
C LYS A 86 -3.31 19.99 20.63
N TYR A 87 -3.01 20.47 19.42
CA TYR A 87 -3.01 19.63 18.23
C TYR A 87 -2.07 18.41 18.38
N ILE A 88 -0.90 18.59 18.97
CA ILE A 88 0.04 17.48 19.21
C ILE A 88 -0.46 16.54 20.30
N GLU A 89 -1.04 17.05 21.38
CA GLU A 89 -1.69 16.23 22.42
C GLU A 89 -2.82 15.38 21.82
N ASP A 90 -3.69 15.97 21.01
CA ASP A 90 -4.76 15.27 20.28
C ASP A 90 -4.18 14.20 19.34
N LYS A 91 -3.03 14.47 18.69
CA LYS A 91 -2.33 13.48 17.85
C LYS A 91 -1.77 12.31 18.65
N VAL A 92 -1.25 12.55 19.85
CA VAL A 92 -0.79 11.48 20.73
C VAL A 92 -1.95 10.62 21.20
N ALA A 93 -3.05 11.25 21.64
CA ALA A 93 -4.26 10.54 22.07
C ALA A 93 -4.93 9.76 20.92
N ALA A 94 -4.75 10.20 19.66
CA ALA A 94 -5.21 9.47 18.48
C ALA A 94 -4.28 8.34 18.03
N ALA A 95 -3.08 8.22 18.61
CA ALA A 95 -2.10 7.18 18.28
C ALA A 95 -1.99 6.14 19.41
N ILE A 96 -2.05 6.58 20.67
CA ILE A 96 -1.96 5.73 21.85
C ILE A 96 -3.27 5.88 22.64
N ASP A 97 -3.99 4.78 22.82
CA ASP A 97 -5.26 4.79 23.53
C ASP A 97 -5.12 4.84 25.07
N ALA A 98 -6.24 4.94 25.77
CA ALA A 98 -6.28 5.03 27.23
C ALA A 98 -5.75 3.76 27.95
N ASP A 99 -5.70 2.62 27.26
CA ASP A 99 -5.15 1.35 27.77
C ASP A 99 -3.64 1.21 27.47
N GLY A 100 -3.06 2.19 26.77
CA GLY A 100 -1.65 2.26 26.41
C GLY A 100 -1.29 1.48 25.14
N TRP A 101 -2.26 1.15 24.28
CA TRP A 101 -1.99 0.52 22.98
C TRP A 101 -1.65 1.57 21.93
N LEU A 102 -0.51 1.40 21.27
CA LEU A 102 -0.18 2.09 20.04
C LEU A 102 -0.95 1.45 18.87
N HIS A 103 -1.75 2.28 18.20
CA HIS A 103 -2.48 1.96 16.98
C HIS A 103 -1.57 2.14 15.76
N SER A 104 -1.15 1.03 15.14
CA SER A 104 -0.21 1.07 14.00
C SER A 104 -0.83 1.60 12.70
N GLY A 105 -2.15 1.51 12.58
CA GLY A 105 -2.90 1.68 11.34
C GLY A 105 -2.77 0.51 10.37
N ASP A 106 -2.04 -0.55 10.72
CA ASP A 106 -1.85 -1.73 9.89
C ASP A 106 -2.95 -2.77 10.16
N LYS A 107 -3.60 -3.21 9.08
CA LYS A 107 -4.59 -4.28 9.12
C LYS A 107 -3.86 -5.62 9.04
N GLY A 108 -4.28 -6.58 9.85
CA GLY A 108 -3.70 -7.91 9.83
C GLY A 108 -4.47 -8.92 10.67
N CYS A 109 -3.90 -10.10 10.83
CA CYS A 109 -4.43 -11.17 11.68
C CYS A 109 -3.32 -11.78 12.54
N MET A 110 -3.75 -12.55 13.54
CA MET A 110 -2.85 -13.35 14.38
C MET A 110 -3.35 -14.80 14.43
N ASP A 111 -2.45 -15.76 14.21
CA ASP A 111 -2.81 -17.18 14.23
C ASP A 111 -2.83 -17.79 15.65
N ALA A 112 -3.24 -19.05 15.75
CA ALA A 112 -3.30 -19.77 17.03
C ALA A 112 -1.93 -19.92 17.74
N ARG A 113 -0.81 -19.75 17.02
CA ARG A 113 0.55 -19.80 17.58
C ARG A 113 1.04 -18.42 18.01
N GLY A 114 0.28 -17.35 17.76
CA GLY A 114 0.68 -15.98 18.03
C GLY A 114 1.50 -15.32 16.91
N MET A 115 1.56 -15.93 15.72
CA MET A 115 2.23 -15.34 14.56
C MET A 115 1.36 -14.24 13.98
N VAL A 116 1.96 -13.08 13.73
CA VAL A 116 1.27 -11.91 13.17
C VAL A 116 1.50 -11.84 11.67
N LYS A 117 0.48 -11.49 10.90
CA LYS A 117 0.61 -11.17 9.47
C LYS A 117 -0.10 -9.87 9.16
N ILE A 118 0.62 -8.95 8.51
CA ILE A 118 0.06 -7.72 7.95
C ILE A 118 -0.61 -8.07 6.61
N THR A 119 -1.86 -7.66 6.45
CA THR A 119 -2.66 -7.85 5.23
C THR A 119 -2.91 -6.54 4.49
N GLY A 120 -2.71 -5.40 5.14
CA GLY A 120 -2.80 -4.09 4.51
C GLY A 120 -2.63 -2.96 5.52
N ARG A 121 -2.99 -1.75 5.11
CA ARG A 121 -2.97 -0.56 5.96
C ARG A 121 -4.27 0.20 5.83
N TYR A 122 -4.96 0.49 6.93
CA TYR A 122 -6.31 1.06 6.90
C TYR A 122 -6.41 2.36 6.09
N LYS A 123 -5.43 3.25 6.23
CA LYS A 123 -5.38 4.53 5.47
C LYS A 123 -5.10 4.36 3.98
N GLU A 124 -4.65 3.19 3.55
CA GLU A 124 -4.33 2.88 2.15
C GLU A 124 -5.29 1.84 1.54
N LEU A 125 -6.27 1.35 2.31
CA LEU A 125 -7.33 0.50 1.77
C LEU A 125 -8.18 1.30 0.80
N ILE A 126 -8.47 0.69 -0.34
CA ILE A 126 -9.45 1.18 -1.29
C ILE A 126 -10.80 0.66 -0.83
N ILE A 127 -11.74 1.56 -0.56
CA ILE A 127 -13.13 1.18 -0.28
C ILE A 127 -13.91 1.36 -1.58
N GLY A 128 -14.26 0.26 -2.22
CA GLY A 128 -15.05 0.28 -3.46
C GLY A 128 -16.41 0.96 -3.27
N ALA A 129 -17.07 1.36 -4.35
CA ALA A 129 -18.42 1.93 -4.27
C ALA A 129 -19.47 0.98 -3.65
N GLY A 130 -19.20 -0.33 -3.64
CA GLY A 130 -20.03 -1.34 -2.97
C GLY A 130 -19.67 -1.57 -1.49
N GLY A 131 -18.66 -0.88 -0.96
CA GLY A 131 -18.18 -1.04 0.41
C GLY A 131 -17.12 -2.15 0.58
N GLU A 132 -16.62 -2.72 -0.51
CA GLU A 132 -15.57 -3.74 -0.46
C GLU A 132 -14.23 -3.12 -0.06
N ASN A 133 -13.55 -3.74 0.91
CA ASN A 133 -12.21 -3.32 1.35
C ASN A 133 -11.14 -4.03 0.52
N ILE A 134 -10.34 -3.27 -0.22
CA ILE A 134 -9.33 -3.79 -1.13
C ILE A 134 -7.97 -3.28 -0.68
N ALA A 135 -7.03 -4.21 -0.44
CA ALA A 135 -5.63 -3.89 -0.19
C ALA A 135 -4.89 -3.80 -1.53
N PRO A 136 -4.44 -2.60 -1.97
CA PRO A 136 -3.86 -2.44 -3.30
C PRO A 136 -2.44 -3.00 -3.42
N VAL A 137 -1.63 -2.92 -2.34
CA VAL A 137 -0.19 -3.24 -2.36
C VAL A 137 0.11 -4.67 -2.82
N PRO A 138 -0.57 -5.73 -2.31
CA PRO A 138 -0.32 -7.09 -2.79
C PRO A 138 -0.58 -7.27 -4.29
N ILE A 139 -1.61 -6.60 -4.82
CA ILE A 139 -1.99 -6.66 -6.24
C ILE A 139 -0.94 -5.91 -7.09
N GLU A 140 -0.55 -4.72 -6.64
CA GLU A 140 0.51 -3.90 -7.25
C GLU A 140 1.84 -4.65 -7.34
N ASP A 141 2.28 -5.26 -6.23
CA ASP A 141 3.52 -6.01 -6.16
C ASP A 141 3.49 -7.27 -7.03
N ASN A 142 2.36 -7.95 -7.12
CA ASN A 142 2.22 -9.11 -8.01
C ASN A 142 2.38 -8.73 -9.48
N ILE A 143 1.77 -7.62 -9.91
CA ILE A 143 1.92 -7.10 -11.28
C ILE A 143 3.38 -6.73 -11.56
N LYS A 144 4.06 -6.07 -10.62
CA LYS A 144 5.49 -5.74 -10.75
C LYS A 144 6.38 -6.97 -10.88
N LYS A 145 6.06 -8.06 -10.17
CA LYS A 145 6.79 -9.34 -10.28
C LYS A 145 6.61 -9.98 -11.66
N LEU A 146 5.39 -9.96 -12.19
CA LEU A 146 5.07 -10.52 -13.51
C LEU A 146 5.63 -9.68 -14.66
N HIS A 147 5.76 -8.37 -14.47
CA HIS A 147 6.23 -7.44 -15.49
C HIS A 147 7.46 -6.61 -15.05
N PRO A 148 8.69 -7.13 -15.21
CA PRO A 148 9.90 -6.51 -14.66
C PRO A 148 10.26 -5.14 -15.24
N GLY A 149 9.65 -4.76 -16.37
CA GLY A 149 9.79 -3.41 -16.96
C GLY A 149 9.02 -2.30 -16.22
N ILE A 150 8.08 -2.64 -15.34
CA ILE A 150 7.34 -1.66 -14.53
C ILE A 150 8.24 -1.16 -13.39
N SER A 151 8.29 0.17 -13.21
CA SER A 151 8.96 0.79 -12.08
C SER A 151 8.02 0.85 -10.88
N ASN A 152 6.91 1.57 -11.04
CA ASN A 152 5.87 1.72 -10.04
C ASN A 152 4.48 1.47 -10.64
N ILE A 153 3.56 1.06 -9.79
CA ILE A 153 2.15 0.93 -10.11
C ILE A 153 1.36 1.45 -8.92
N MET A 154 0.30 2.19 -9.20
CA MET A 154 -0.65 2.66 -8.20
C MET A 154 -2.06 2.30 -8.63
N MET A 155 -2.71 1.45 -7.85
CA MET A 155 -4.14 1.21 -7.96
C MET A 155 -4.93 2.39 -7.41
N VAL A 156 -5.98 2.76 -8.13
CA VAL A 156 -6.95 3.79 -7.80
C VAL A 156 -8.34 3.20 -7.91
N GLY A 157 -9.17 3.37 -6.88
CA GLY A 157 -10.54 2.89 -6.89
C GLY A 157 -11.40 3.35 -5.72
N ASP A 158 -10.88 4.22 -4.85
CA ASP A 158 -11.59 4.63 -3.64
C ASP A 158 -12.89 5.36 -3.98
N LYS A 159 -14.01 4.84 -3.47
CA LYS A 159 -15.38 5.29 -3.75
C LYS A 159 -15.73 5.27 -5.24
N ARG A 160 -15.09 4.40 -6.03
CA ARG A 160 -15.34 4.22 -7.47
C ARG A 160 -15.92 2.84 -7.77
N LYS A 161 -16.48 2.69 -8.97
CA LYS A 161 -17.17 1.46 -9.43
C LYS A 161 -16.23 0.28 -9.69
N PHE A 162 -14.97 0.55 -10.00
CA PHE A 162 -13.94 -0.44 -10.30
C PHE A 162 -12.55 0.17 -10.11
N ASN A 163 -11.53 -0.67 -10.02
CA ASN A 163 -10.15 -0.21 -9.88
C ASN A 163 -9.51 0.05 -11.25
N VAL A 164 -8.70 1.10 -11.29
CA VAL A 164 -7.80 1.42 -12.40
C VAL A 164 -6.37 1.47 -11.88
N ALA A 165 -5.38 1.38 -12.78
CA ALA A 165 -3.97 1.44 -12.41
C ALA A 165 -3.23 2.55 -13.17
N LEU A 166 -2.44 3.33 -12.45
CA LEU A 166 -1.42 4.22 -13.00
C LEU A 166 -0.08 3.49 -12.96
N ILE A 167 0.58 3.34 -14.11
CA ILE A 167 1.81 2.57 -14.23
C ILE A 167 2.93 3.49 -14.71
N THR A 168 4.12 3.34 -14.14
CA THR A 168 5.36 3.97 -14.61
C THR A 168 6.34 2.89 -15.06
N LEU A 169 7.22 3.23 -16.00
CA LEU A 169 8.22 2.30 -16.53
C LEU A 169 9.60 2.63 -15.98
N LYS A 170 10.48 1.63 -15.93
CA LYS A 170 11.88 1.85 -15.54
C LYS A 170 12.59 2.64 -16.62
N THR A 171 13.04 3.83 -16.25
CA THR A 171 13.79 4.72 -17.14
C THR A 171 15.14 5.09 -16.54
N LYS A 172 16.07 5.47 -17.42
CA LYS A 172 17.42 5.81 -17.04
C LYS A 172 17.41 7.11 -16.23
N GLY A 173 18.05 7.06 -15.06
CA GLY A 173 18.08 8.18 -14.11
C GLY A 173 16.86 8.25 -13.18
N ALA A 174 15.90 7.33 -13.27
CA ALA A 174 14.81 7.21 -12.31
C ALA A 174 15.32 6.52 -11.03
N THR A 175 15.86 7.32 -10.10
CA THR A 175 16.38 6.83 -8.81
C THR A 175 15.33 6.86 -7.69
N GLY A 176 14.13 7.39 -7.98
CA GLY A 176 13.12 7.74 -6.99
C GLY A 176 13.31 9.16 -6.42
N GLU A 177 14.50 9.74 -6.47
CA GLU A 177 14.68 11.18 -6.20
C GLU A 177 14.25 12.00 -7.42
N PHE A 178 14.64 11.55 -8.60
CA PHE A 178 14.32 12.14 -9.89
C PHE A 178 13.44 11.19 -10.72
N PRO A 179 12.58 11.73 -11.59
CA PRO A 179 11.64 10.95 -12.40
C PRO A 179 12.29 10.22 -13.59
N GLY A 180 13.60 10.43 -13.81
CA GLY A 180 14.34 9.86 -14.93
C GLY A 180 14.13 10.54 -16.27
N THR A 181 14.67 9.93 -17.31
CA THR A 181 14.62 10.40 -18.71
C THR A 181 13.59 9.61 -19.52
N ASP A 182 13.48 9.87 -20.83
CA ASP A 182 12.62 9.08 -21.74
C ASP A 182 13.27 7.75 -22.16
N GLU A 183 14.55 7.50 -21.85
CA GLU A 183 15.24 6.25 -22.19
C GLU A 183 14.83 5.14 -21.20
N LEU A 184 14.39 3.98 -21.70
CA LEU A 184 14.11 2.81 -20.87
C LEU A 184 15.41 2.22 -20.32
N ASP A 185 15.34 1.58 -19.14
CA ASP A 185 16.51 1.03 -18.45
C ASP A 185 16.27 -0.39 -17.89
N GLY A 186 17.37 -1.09 -17.62
CA GLY A 186 17.40 -2.41 -17.00
C GLY A 186 16.55 -3.45 -17.75
N ALA A 187 15.60 -4.06 -17.04
CA ALA A 187 14.71 -5.04 -17.62
C ALA A 187 13.75 -4.43 -18.65
N ALA A 188 13.47 -3.12 -18.59
CA ALA A 188 12.56 -2.46 -19.53
C ALA A 188 13.20 -2.30 -20.91
N SER A 189 14.47 -1.89 -21.00
CA SER A 189 15.13 -1.64 -22.29
C SER A 189 15.27 -2.90 -23.16
N ASN A 190 15.33 -4.08 -22.54
CA ASN A 190 15.45 -5.37 -23.22
C ASN A 190 14.14 -6.16 -23.29
N TYR A 191 13.04 -5.61 -22.78
CA TYR A 191 11.78 -6.34 -22.66
C TYR A 191 11.17 -6.63 -24.04
N ILE A 192 11.14 -5.62 -24.92
CA ILE A 192 10.67 -5.73 -26.31
C ILE A 192 11.71 -5.12 -27.24
N LYS A 193 12.15 -5.89 -28.22
CA LYS A 193 13.16 -5.48 -29.19
C LYS A 193 12.69 -4.25 -29.98
N GLY A 194 13.55 -3.23 -30.06
CA GLY A 194 13.29 -2.03 -30.85
C GLY A 194 12.51 -0.94 -30.12
N VAL A 195 12.02 -1.18 -28.90
CA VAL A 195 11.39 -0.16 -28.07
C VAL A 195 12.35 0.24 -26.94
N THR A 196 13.02 1.37 -27.13
CA THR A 196 14.05 1.86 -26.21
C THR A 196 13.65 3.11 -25.45
N SER A 197 12.51 3.73 -25.78
CA SER A 197 12.00 4.92 -25.09
C SER A 197 10.63 4.70 -24.47
N LEU A 198 10.35 5.43 -23.38
CA LEU A 198 9.10 5.40 -22.65
C LEU A 198 7.95 5.82 -23.57
N ARG A 199 8.10 6.92 -24.32
CA ARG A 199 7.10 7.37 -25.30
C ARG A 199 6.82 6.34 -26.39
N ALA A 200 7.83 5.57 -26.80
CA ALA A 200 7.63 4.47 -27.75
C ALA A 200 6.88 3.30 -27.10
N ALA A 201 7.19 2.95 -25.85
CA ALA A 201 6.49 1.92 -25.09
C ALA A 201 5.00 2.26 -24.88
N MET A 202 4.67 3.52 -24.59
CA MET A 202 3.29 4.00 -24.45
C MET A 202 2.43 3.84 -25.73
N LYS A 203 3.07 3.68 -26.89
CA LYS A 203 2.41 3.51 -28.20
C LYS A 203 2.56 2.10 -28.77
N SER A 204 3.45 1.29 -28.20
CA SER A 204 3.73 -0.06 -28.68
C SER A 204 2.63 -1.02 -28.24
N LYS A 205 1.98 -1.66 -29.21
CA LYS A 205 0.94 -2.67 -28.97
C LYS A 205 1.48 -3.84 -28.15
N GLU A 206 2.72 -4.24 -28.39
CA GLU A 206 3.36 -5.37 -27.71
C GLU A 206 3.56 -5.05 -26.21
N TRP A 207 4.00 -3.84 -25.88
CA TRP A 207 4.17 -3.37 -24.50
C TRP A 207 2.84 -3.25 -23.75
N ILE A 208 1.84 -2.71 -24.42
CA ILE A 208 0.51 -2.55 -23.83
C ILE A 208 -0.10 -3.93 -23.57
N GLU A 209 0.05 -4.88 -24.50
CA GLU A 209 -0.47 -6.24 -24.35
C GLU A 209 0.28 -7.03 -23.27
N SER A 210 1.60 -6.85 -23.10
CA SER A 210 2.35 -7.53 -22.04
C SER A 210 1.92 -7.05 -20.64
N ILE A 211 1.74 -5.75 -20.46
CA ILE A 211 1.23 -5.19 -19.18
C ILE A 211 -0.20 -5.67 -18.93
N LYS A 212 -1.04 -5.65 -19.97
CA LYS A 212 -2.41 -6.17 -19.89
C LYS A 212 -2.42 -7.64 -19.47
N GLN A 213 -1.53 -8.47 -20.02
CA GLN A 213 -1.43 -9.88 -19.66
C GLN A 213 -1.04 -10.04 -18.19
N ALA A 214 -0.07 -9.27 -17.69
CA ALA A 214 0.30 -9.28 -16.27
C ALA A 214 -0.86 -8.88 -15.33
N ILE A 215 -1.68 -7.91 -15.74
CA ILE A 215 -2.91 -7.52 -15.00
C ILE A 215 -3.94 -8.65 -15.04
N VAL A 216 -4.17 -9.26 -16.21
CA VAL A 216 -5.12 -10.37 -16.37
C VAL A 216 -4.72 -11.56 -15.51
N ASP A 217 -3.45 -11.91 -15.49
CA ASP A 217 -2.94 -13.03 -14.70
C ASP A 217 -2.99 -12.74 -13.20
N THR A 218 -2.70 -11.50 -12.78
CA THR A 218 -2.91 -11.08 -11.38
C THR A 218 -4.38 -11.09 -10.98
N ASN A 219 -5.29 -10.66 -11.85
CA ASN A 219 -6.72 -10.72 -11.58
C ASN A 219 -7.26 -12.15 -11.45
N LYS A 220 -6.59 -13.14 -12.06
CA LYS A 220 -6.96 -14.57 -11.95
C LYS A 220 -6.39 -15.24 -10.70
N ASP A 221 -5.38 -14.64 -10.08
CA ASP A 221 -4.76 -15.14 -8.86
C ASP A 221 -5.71 -14.92 -7.68
N GLY A 222 -6.38 -15.98 -7.23
CA GLY A 222 -7.35 -15.93 -6.13
C GLY A 222 -6.73 -15.70 -4.75
N ASP A 223 -5.40 -15.85 -4.60
CA ASP A 223 -4.71 -15.56 -3.34
C ASP A 223 -4.36 -14.06 -3.21
N VAL A 224 -4.26 -13.35 -4.34
CA VAL A 224 -4.00 -11.89 -4.40
C VAL A 224 -5.29 -11.10 -4.64
N CYS A 225 -6.12 -11.53 -5.60
CA CYS A 225 -7.41 -10.94 -5.94
C CYS A 225 -8.55 -11.77 -5.36
N ILE A 226 -8.83 -11.56 -4.07
CA ILE A 226 -9.83 -12.33 -3.30
C ILE A 226 -11.25 -12.19 -3.90
N SER A 227 -11.54 -11.07 -4.55
CA SER A 227 -12.86 -10.79 -5.13
C SER A 227 -12.77 -10.11 -6.48
N ARG A 228 -13.86 -10.20 -7.26
CA ARG A 228 -14.00 -9.43 -8.52
C ARG A 228 -13.91 -7.93 -8.30
N ALA A 229 -14.28 -7.43 -7.12
CA ALA A 229 -14.17 -6.02 -6.78
C ALA A 229 -12.71 -5.57 -6.72
N SER A 230 -11.76 -6.48 -6.43
CA SER A 230 -10.32 -6.21 -6.38
C SER A 230 -9.67 -6.10 -7.77
N HIS A 231 -10.36 -6.51 -8.84
CA HIS A 231 -9.77 -6.55 -10.17
C HIS A 231 -9.43 -5.15 -10.69
N ILE A 232 -8.25 -5.00 -11.28
CA ILE A 232 -7.94 -3.83 -12.11
C ILE A 232 -8.61 -4.03 -13.46
N GLN A 233 -9.49 -3.10 -13.82
CA GLN A 233 -10.20 -3.15 -15.10
C GLN A 233 -9.54 -2.31 -16.18
N LYS A 234 -8.84 -1.24 -15.82
CA LYS A 234 -8.21 -0.33 -16.79
C LYS A 234 -6.87 0.16 -16.29
N PHE A 235 -6.00 0.55 -17.21
CA PHE A 235 -4.70 1.09 -16.84
C PHE A 235 -4.22 2.15 -17.83
N THR A 236 -3.22 2.90 -17.40
CA THR A 236 -2.48 3.86 -18.22
C THR A 236 -1.00 3.78 -17.89
N ILE A 237 -0.15 4.28 -18.80
CA ILE A 237 1.28 4.42 -18.58
C ILE A 237 1.56 5.93 -18.50
N LEU A 238 2.16 6.36 -17.40
CA LEU A 238 2.52 7.76 -17.16
C LEU A 238 3.80 8.14 -17.92
N PRO A 239 3.94 9.41 -18.33
CA PRO A 239 5.08 9.88 -19.13
C PRO A 239 6.39 10.01 -18.33
N GLN A 240 6.35 9.77 -17.03
CA GLN A 240 7.48 9.94 -16.11
C GLN A 240 7.29 9.05 -14.87
N ASP A 241 8.39 8.70 -14.20
CA ASP A 241 8.31 7.96 -12.95
C ASP A 241 7.93 8.85 -11.76
N PHE A 242 7.46 8.24 -10.68
CA PHE A 242 7.22 8.94 -9.42
C PHE A 242 8.54 9.34 -8.77
N SER A 243 8.60 10.53 -8.20
CA SER A 243 9.82 10.98 -7.56
C SER A 243 9.59 11.89 -6.35
N VAL A 244 10.64 12.08 -5.56
CA VAL A 244 10.63 13.03 -4.43
C VAL A 244 10.56 14.46 -4.95
N THR A 245 11.31 14.79 -6.01
CA THR A 245 11.35 16.13 -6.59
C THR A 245 10.01 16.55 -7.20
N THR A 246 9.26 15.61 -7.77
CA THR A 246 7.92 15.87 -8.31
C THR A 246 6.80 15.72 -7.26
N GLY A 247 7.15 15.28 -6.05
CA GLY A 247 6.32 15.30 -4.84
C GLY A 247 5.50 14.04 -4.56
N GLU A 248 5.49 13.07 -5.47
CA GLU A 248 4.73 11.82 -5.36
C GLU A 248 5.35 10.82 -4.40
N LEU A 249 6.68 10.89 -4.18
CA LEU A 249 7.36 10.05 -3.19
C LEU A 249 7.71 10.84 -1.93
N THR A 250 7.78 10.14 -0.80
CA THR A 250 8.45 10.60 0.42
C THR A 250 9.96 10.48 0.27
N PRO A 251 10.79 11.14 1.11
CA PRO A 251 12.24 10.92 1.13
C PRO A 251 12.66 9.45 1.32
N THR A 252 11.83 8.63 1.97
CA THR A 252 12.03 7.17 2.11
C THR A 252 11.44 6.36 0.94
N LEU A 253 11.18 7.02 -0.19
CA LEU A 253 10.66 6.47 -1.45
C LEU A 253 9.28 5.79 -1.38
N LYS A 254 8.53 6.00 -0.28
CA LYS A 254 7.13 5.57 -0.19
C LYS A 254 6.21 6.47 -1.02
N LEU A 255 5.23 5.87 -1.69
CA LEU A 255 4.27 6.57 -2.54
C LEU A 255 3.24 7.34 -1.72
N LYS A 256 3.03 8.62 -2.05
CA LYS A 256 1.98 9.48 -1.49
C LYS A 256 0.72 9.40 -2.36
N ARG A 257 -0.05 8.32 -2.20
CA ARG A 257 -1.28 8.04 -2.97
C ARG A 257 -2.21 9.26 -3.12
N GLY A 258 -2.50 9.97 -2.03
CA GLY A 258 -3.39 11.14 -2.07
C GLY A 258 -2.84 12.34 -2.87
N VAL A 259 -1.53 12.46 -3.05
CA VAL A 259 -0.92 13.48 -3.92
C VAL A 259 -1.04 13.07 -5.37
N VAL A 260 -0.74 11.81 -5.69
CA VAL A 260 -0.85 11.25 -7.04
C VAL A 260 -2.30 11.31 -7.55
N ASP A 261 -3.27 10.92 -6.71
CA ASP A 261 -4.69 10.97 -7.03
C ASP A 261 -5.13 12.40 -7.39
N LYS A 262 -4.73 13.39 -6.58
CA LYS A 262 -5.03 14.80 -6.85
C LYS A 262 -4.35 15.30 -8.13
N LYS A 263 -3.08 14.94 -8.35
CA LYS A 263 -2.29 15.39 -9.51
C LYS A 263 -2.86 14.85 -10.82
N HIS A 264 -3.28 13.59 -10.84
CA HIS A 264 -3.80 12.93 -12.05
C HIS A 264 -5.34 12.86 -12.09
N LYS A 265 -6.05 13.55 -11.19
CA LYS A 265 -7.50 13.47 -11.03
C LYS A 265 -8.27 13.61 -12.35
N ALA A 266 -7.96 14.64 -13.13
CA ALA A 266 -8.63 14.89 -14.41
C ALA A 266 -8.47 13.71 -15.39
N PHE A 267 -7.28 13.09 -15.40
CA PHE A 267 -7.02 11.93 -16.25
C PHE A 267 -7.67 10.65 -15.71
N ILE A 268 -7.61 10.43 -14.39
CA ILE A 268 -8.32 9.32 -13.73
C ILE A 268 -9.83 9.38 -14.07
N ASP A 269 -10.44 10.56 -14.00
CA ASP A 269 -11.84 10.75 -14.37
C ASP A 269 -12.10 10.40 -15.85
N LYS A 270 -11.19 10.76 -16.78
CA LYS A 270 -11.26 10.32 -18.19
C LYS A 270 -11.18 8.78 -18.29
N MET A 271 -10.32 8.11 -17.53
CA MET A 271 -10.23 6.65 -17.54
C MET A 271 -11.55 5.98 -17.14
N TYR A 272 -12.28 6.55 -16.18
CA TYR A 272 -13.59 6.04 -15.78
C TYR A 272 -14.67 6.19 -16.87
N GLN A 273 -14.55 7.20 -17.74
CA GLN A 273 -15.47 7.45 -18.85
C GLN A 273 -15.15 6.64 -20.11
N SER A 274 -13.88 6.26 -20.31
CA SER A 274 -13.45 5.48 -21.48
C SER A 274 -14.08 4.09 -21.52
N ARG A 275 -14.19 3.48 -22.70
CA ARG A 275 -14.55 2.06 -22.86
C ARG A 275 -13.33 1.15 -23.07
N GLU A 276 -12.17 1.74 -23.30
CA GLU A 276 -10.94 1.02 -23.56
C GLU A 276 -10.27 0.54 -22.27
N LEU A 277 -9.52 -0.56 -22.35
CA LEU A 277 -8.74 -1.11 -21.23
C LEU A 277 -7.49 -0.28 -20.97
N TYR A 278 -6.79 0.12 -22.03
CA TYR A 278 -5.66 1.03 -21.97
C TYR A 278 -6.11 2.42 -22.39
N ILE A 279 -5.80 3.43 -21.59
CA ILE A 279 -6.07 4.82 -21.94
C ILE A 279 -4.71 5.51 -22.09
N PRO A 280 -4.32 5.92 -23.32
CA PRO A 280 -3.08 6.64 -23.53
C PRO A 280 -3.06 7.94 -22.73
N TYR A 281 -1.94 8.19 -22.03
CA TYR A 281 -1.74 9.46 -21.35
C TYR A 281 -1.35 10.53 -22.38
N GLU A 282 -2.10 11.63 -22.40
CA GLU A 282 -1.93 12.78 -23.30
C GLU A 282 -1.01 13.85 -22.70
#